data_AF-A0A968VY86-F1
#
_entry.id   AF-A0A968VY86-F1
#
_cell.length_a   1.000
_cell.length_b   1.000
_cell.length_c   1.000
_cell.angle_alpha   90.00
_cell.angle_beta   90.00
_cell.angle_gamma   90.00
#
_symmetry.space_group_name_H-M   'P 1'
#
loop_
_entity.id
_entity.type
_entity.pdbx_description
1 polymer ?
#
loop_
_entity_poly.entity_id
_entity_poly.type
_entity_poly.pdbx_seq_one_letter_code
_entity_poly.pdbx_strand_id
1 'polypeptide(L)'
;MNMFYFLCGFVLLASCTKQQQATVNNEYNAFLQRVLPGHHNQVIVIEKAIAANRDGFKLYTREGKLVIEANNGIGLGMGLHWYLKEVAKCQVSRNRQQFKPAKDIAGR
;
A
#
# COMPACT_ATOMS: atom_id res chain seq x y z
N MET A 1 -7.01 -60.10 -14.32
CA MET A 1 -7.49 -59.63 -13.00
C MET A 1 -6.32 -58.94 -12.30
N ASN A 2 -6.49 -57.66 -11.96
CA ASN A 2 -5.69 -56.90 -10.98
C ASN A 2 -4.21 -56.58 -11.26
N MET A 3 -3.83 -56.01 -12.42
CA MET A 3 -2.48 -55.41 -12.52
C MET A 3 -2.40 -54.15 -13.42
N PHE A 4 -3.45 -53.35 -13.46
CA PHE A 4 -3.43 -52.03 -14.11
C PHE A 4 -3.94 -50.89 -13.22
N TYR A 5 -4.52 -51.20 -12.05
CA TYR A 5 -5.13 -50.20 -11.16
C TYR A 5 -4.13 -49.52 -10.19
N PHE A 6 -2.89 -50.01 -10.09
CA PHE A 6 -1.93 -49.50 -9.10
C PHE A 6 -1.10 -48.31 -9.59
N LEU A 7 -1.07 -48.03 -10.90
CA LEU A 7 -0.26 -46.92 -11.44
C LEU A 7 -1.01 -45.56 -11.48
N CYS A 8 -2.33 -45.57 -11.26
CA CYS A 8 -3.17 -44.37 -11.30
C CYS A 8 -3.48 -43.79 -9.89
N GLY A 9 -3.12 -44.51 -8.83
CA GLY A 9 -3.52 -44.20 -7.44
C GLY A 9 -2.53 -43.35 -6.63
N PHE A 10 -1.30 -43.10 -7.11
CA PHE A 10 -0.26 -42.44 -6.31
C PHE A 10 0.00 -40.97 -6.66
N VAL A 11 -0.67 -40.42 -7.68
CA VAL A 11 -0.44 -39.03 -8.15
C VAL A 11 -1.43 -38.03 -7.54
N LEU A 12 -2.34 -38.48 -6.67
CA LEU A 12 -3.40 -37.66 -6.07
C LEU A 12 -3.07 -37.06 -4.68
N LEU A 13 -1.86 -37.24 -4.16
CA LEU A 13 -1.45 -36.75 -2.83
C LEU A 13 -0.41 -35.62 -2.85
N ALA A 14 -0.03 -35.10 -4.02
CA ALA A 14 0.97 -34.04 -4.16
C ALA A 14 0.39 -32.66 -4.51
N SER A 15 -0.87 -32.38 -4.16
CA SER A 15 -1.50 -31.07 -4.36
C SER A 15 -1.80 -30.38 -3.04
N CYS A 16 -0.76 -30.15 -2.23
CA CYS A 16 -0.76 -29.04 -1.29
C CYS A 16 0.36 -28.07 -1.68
N THR A 17 0.30 -27.58 -2.91
CA THR A 17 0.94 -26.31 -3.23
C THR A 17 0.08 -25.24 -2.60
N LYS A 18 0.45 -24.77 -1.41
CA LYS A 18 0.03 -23.42 -0.98
C LYS A 18 0.50 -22.48 -2.08
N GLN A 19 -0.46 -22.06 -2.90
CA GLN A 19 -0.28 -21.04 -3.91
C GLN A 19 0.06 -19.75 -3.15
N GLN A 20 1.36 -19.51 -2.95
CA GLN A 20 1.87 -18.21 -2.55
C GLN A 20 1.71 -17.30 -3.76
N GLN A 21 0.45 -16.96 -4.04
CA GLN A 21 0.08 -15.91 -4.96
C GLN A 21 0.82 -14.67 -4.44
N ALA A 22 1.67 -14.07 -5.27
CA ALA A 22 2.21 -12.75 -5.00
C ALA A 22 1.03 -11.84 -4.63
N THR A 23 0.88 -11.58 -3.34
CA THR A 23 -0.19 -10.76 -2.78
C THR A 23 0.08 -9.37 -3.31
N VAL A 24 -0.61 -8.99 -4.37
CA VAL A 24 -0.77 -7.57 -4.70
C VAL A 24 -1.61 -7.00 -3.57
N ASN A 25 -0.91 -6.61 -2.51
CA ASN A 25 -1.28 -5.95 -1.27
C ASN A 25 -2.76 -5.52 -1.14
N ASN A 26 -3.64 -6.49 -0.91
CA ASN A 26 -5.06 -6.24 -0.69
C ASN A 26 -5.29 -5.34 0.55
N GLU A 27 -4.48 -5.53 1.60
CA GLU A 27 -4.56 -4.75 2.83
C GLU A 27 -4.21 -3.26 2.61
N TYR A 28 -3.19 -2.97 1.80
CA TYR A 28 -2.80 -1.60 1.46
C TYR A 28 -3.85 -0.94 0.57
N ASN A 29 -4.42 -1.67 -0.39
CA ASN A 29 -5.52 -1.16 -1.22
C ASN A 29 -6.75 -0.84 -0.36
N ALA A 30 -7.13 -1.71 0.58
CA ALA A 30 -8.22 -1.45 1.50
C ALA A 30 -7.96 -0.23 2.41
N PHE A 31 -6.72 -0.05 2.87
CA PHE A 31 -6.30 1.17 3.59
C PHE A 31 -6.42 2.42 2.71
N LEU A 32 -5.84 2.39 1.51
CA LEU A 32 -5.89 3.50 0.55
C LEU A 32 -7.31 3.84 0.16
N GLN A 33 -8.20 2.87 0.00
CA GLN A 33 -9.60 3.10 -0.31
C GLN A 33 -10.34 3.82 0.83
N ARG A 34 -9.97 3.55 2.10
CA ARG A 34 -10.53 4.27 3.25
C ARG A 34 -9.99 5.70 3.38
N VAL A 35 -8.70 5.91 3.08
CA VAL A 35 -8.05 7.22 3.24
C VAL A 35 -8.28 8.13 2.03
N LEU A 36 -8.30 7.56 0.82
CA LEU A 36 -8.45 8.22 -0.48
C LEU A 36 -9.63 7.62 -1.26
N PRO A 37 -10.88 7.79 -0.78
CA PRO A 37 -12.05 7.28 -1.47
C PRO A 37 -12.12 7.85 -2.89
N GLY A 38 -12.30 6.99 -3.90
CA GLY A 38 -12.32 7.38 -5.31
C GLY A 38 -10.96 7.68 -5.96
N HIS A 39 -9.89 7.82 -5.18
CA HIS A 39 -8.55 8.21 -5.68
C HIS A 39 -7.44 7.18 -5.43
N HIS A 40 -7.72 6.08 -4.70
CA HIS A 40 -6.75 5.03 -4.40
C HIS A 40 -6.00 4.48 -5.64
N ASN A 41 -6.63 4.41 -6.82
CA ASN A 41 -6.02 3.96 -8.07
C ASN A 41 -4.92 4.88 -8.64
N GLN A 42 -4.76 6.08 -8.07
CA GLN A 42 -3.71 7.04 -8.39
C GLN A 42 -2.43 6.78 -7.59
N VAL A 43 -2.46 5.84 -6.64
CA VAL A 43 -1.33 5.49 -5.78
C VAL A 43 -0.84 4.08 -6.13
N ILE A 44 0.46 3.96 -6.36
CA ILE A 44 1.17 2.69 -6.55
C ILE A 44 1.96 2.43 -5.26
N VAL A 45 1.74 1.27 -4.65
CA VAL A 45 2.49 0.85 -3.45
C VAL A 45 3.52 -0.20 -3.83
N ILE A 46 4.77 0.04 -3.45
CA ILE A 46 5.87 -0.90 -3.65
C ILE A 46 6.43 -1.23 -2.27
N GLU A 47 6.29 -2.48 -1.85
CA GLU A 47 6.93 -2.93 -0.62
C GLU A 47 8.40 -3.25 -0.92
N LYS A 48 9.32 -2.54 -0.27
CA LYS A 48 10.75 -2.65 -0.51
C LYS A 48 11.54 -2.38 0.78
N ALA A 49 12.53 -3.23 1.05
CA ALA A 49 13.48 -2.97 2.12
C ALA A 49 14.26 -1.67 1.85
N ILE A 50 14.13 -0.69 2.74
CA ILE A 50 14.76 0.63 2.59
C ILE A 50 16.11 0.69 3.33
N ALA A 51 16.20 0.06 4.50
CA ALA A 51 17.42 -0.12 5.27
C ALA A 51 17.27 -1.29 6.26
N ALA A 52 18.38 -1.92 6.64
CA ALA A 52 18.36 -2.93 7.68
C ALA A 52 17.86 -2.32 9.00
N ASN A 53 16.77 -2.89 9.54
CA ASN A 53 16.21 -2.57 10.85
C ASN A 53 15.62 -1.16 11.05
N ARG A 54 15.24 -0.44 9.99
CA ARG A 54 14.54 0.85 10.11
C ARG A 54 13.32 0.94 9.22
N ASP A 55 12.27 1.55 9.78
CA ASP A 55 11.11 1.97 9.01
C ASP A 55 11.44 3.16 8.12
N GLY A 56 10.97 3.09 6.87
CA GLY A 56 11.26 4.10 5.88
C GLY A 56 10.29 4.07 4.73
N PHE A 57 10.17 5.22 4.09
CA PHE A 57 9.43 5.35 2.85
C PHE A 57 10.17 6.25 1.86
N LYS A 58 9.89 6.10 0.57
CA LYS A 58 10.26 7.02 -0.51
C LYS A 58 9.03 7.34 -1.33
N LEU A 59 8.97 8.59 -1.78
CA LEU A 59 7.88 9.10 -2.59
C LEU A 59 8.43 9.64 -3.89
N TYR A 60 7.79 9.29 -4.99
CA TYR A 60 8.06 9.88 -6.28
C TYR A 60 6.84 9.76 -7.17
N THR A 61 6.82 10.49 -8.27
CA THR A 61 5.75 10.39 -9.28
C THR A 61 6.26 9.62 -10.48
N ARG A 62 5.46 8.68 -10.96
CA ARG A 62 5.72 7.96 -12.21
C ARG A 62 4.44 7.90 -13.01
N GLU A 63 4.49 8.34 -14.27
CA GLU A 63 3.33 8.30 -15.19
C GLU A 63 2.09 8.98 -14.60
N GLY A 64 2.28 10.10 -13.91
CA GLY A 64 1.19 10.86 -13.28
C GLY A 64 0.58 10.21 -12.02
N LYS A 65 1.14 9.09 -11.54
CA LYS A 65 0.71 8.40 -10.32
C LYS A 65 1.71 8.62 -9.19
N LEU A 66 1.21 8.71 -7.96
CA LEU A 66 2.04 8.73 -6.76
C LEU A 66 2.57 7.32 -6.51
N VAL A 67 3.88 7.16 -6.41
CA VAL A 67 4.53 5.92 -6.01
C VAL A 67 5.03 6.06 -4.59
N ILE A 68 4.64 5.12 -3.73
CA ILE A 68 5.09 5.02 -2.35
C ILE A 68 5.86 3.70 -2.22
N GLU A 69 7.19 3.82 -2.12
CA GLU A 69 8.03 2.71 -1.69
C GLU A 69 8.09 2.71 -0.16
N ALA A 70 7.77 1.60 0.49
CA ALA A 70 7.82 1.48 1.94
C ALA A 70 8.24 0.07 2.38
N ASN A 71 8.83 -0.07 3.56
CA ASN A 71 9.24 -1.38 4.07
C ASN A 71 8.13 -2.13 4.83
N ASN A 72 7.05 -1.44 5.22
CA ASN A 72 5.87 -2.01 5.88
C ASN A 72 4.68 -1.04 5.81
N GLY A 73 3.54 -1.44 6.38
CA GLY A 73 2.32 -0.63 6.45
C GLY A 73 2.46 0.69 7.23
N ILE A 74 3.37 0.77 8.21
CA ILE A 74 3.65 2.02 8.94
C ILE A 74 4.34 3.01 8.00
N GLY A 75 5.38 2.57 7.28
CA GLY A 75 6.07 3.38 6.27
C GLY A 75 5.12 3.88 5.19
N LEU A 76 4.21 3.02 4.71
CA LEU A 76 3.16 3.42 3.77
C LEU A 76 2.27 4.53 4.33
N GLY A 77 1.74 4.35 5.55
CA GLY A 77 0.87 5.32 6.20
C GLY A 77 1.56 6.67 6.42
N MET A 78 2.81 6.65 6.88
CA MET A 78 3.62 7.85 7.09
C MET A 78 3.97 8.56 5.78
N GLY A 79 4.30 7.81 4.74
CA GLY A 79 4.57 8.36 3.40
C GLY A 79 3.34 9.02 2.80
N LEU A 80 2.18 8.35 2.90
CA LEU A 80 0.92 8.94 2.45
C LEU A 80 0.56 10.20 3.23
N HIS A 81 0.69 10.18 4.56
CA HIS A 81 0.43 11.35 5.39
C HIS A 81 1.36 12.52 5.04
N TRP A 82 2.66 12.26 4.84
CA TRP A 82 3.62 13.27 4.42
C TRP A 82 3.24 13.86 3.06
N TYR A 83 2.90 13.04 2.07
CA TYR A 83 2.48 13.51 0.75
C TYR A 83 1.24 14.41 0.83
N LEU A 84 0.23 13.97 1.58
CA LEU A 84 -1.00 14.74 1.74
C LEU A 84 -0.73 16.09 2.39
N LYS A 85 0.08 16.11 3.45
CA LYS A 85 0.41 17.34 4.19
C LYS A 85 1.29 18.30 3.38
N GLU A 86 2.39 17.80 2.81
CA GLU A 86 3.44 18.65 2.25
C GLU A 86 3.22 18.97 0.78
N VAL A 87 2.70 18.03 -0.01
CA VAL A 87 2.51 18.19 -1.47
C VAL A 87 1.08 18.58 -1.79
N ALA A 88 0.11 17.77 -1.38
CA ALA A 88 -1.30 18.03 -1.71
C ALA A 88 -1.92 19.16 -0.85
N LYS A 89 -1.21 19.62 0.19
CA LYS A 89 -1.68 20.61 1.18
C LYS A 89 -3.02 20.20 1.82
N CYS A 90 -3.27 18.91 1.93
CA CYS A 90 -4.39 18.31 2.62
C CYS A 90 -4.01 18.01 4.08
N GLN A 91 -4.74 18.58 5.03
CA GLN A 91 -4.62 18.20 6.44
C GLN A 91 -5.52 16.98 6.73
N VAL A 92 -4.91 15.87 7.18
CA VAL A 92 -5.67 14.72 7.70
C VAL A 92 -5.98 14.98 9.17
N SER A 93 -7.11 15.62 9.46
CA SER A 93 -7.61 15.82 10.83
C SER A 93 -8.87 14.97 11.08
N ARG A 94 -8.97 14.35 12.27
CA ARG A 94 -10.14 13.56 12.71
C ARG A 94 -11.47 14.33 12.61
N ASN A 95 -11.41 15.66 12.47
CA ASN A 95 -12.56 16.56 12.49
C ASN A 95 -12.85 17.27 11.15
N ARG A 96 -12.24 16.86 10.02
CA ARG A 96 -12.43 17.50 8.70
C ARG A 96 -12.37 19.04 8.73
N GLN A 97 -11.50 19.62 9.55
CA GLN A 97 -11.26 21.05 9.50
C GLN A 97 -9.92 21.29 8.85
N GLN A 98 -9.98 21.77 7.60
CA GLN A 98 -8.92 22.55 6.99
C GLN A 98 -8.94 23.92 7.69
N PHE A 99 -7.97 24.19 8.56
CA PHE A 99 -7.80 25.55 9.07
C PHE A 99 -7.33 26.42 7.90
N LYS A 100 -8.24 27.21 7.34
CA LYS A 100 -7.85 28.30 6.44
C LYS A 100 -6.94 29.22 7.25
N PRO A 101 -5.68 29.46 6.83
CA PRO A 101 -4.89 30.48 7.48
C PRO A 101 -5.66 31.81 7.36
N ALA A 102 -5.88 32.48 8.49
CA ALA A 102 -6.41 33.83 8.49
C ALA A 102 -5.48 34.71 7.64
N LYS A 103 -6.06 35.46 6.71
CA LYS A 103 -5.36 36.29 5.71
C LYS A 103 -4.52 37.44 6.30
N ASP A 104 -4.42 37.59 7.63
CA ASP A 104 -3.98 38.84 8.26
C ASP A 104 -2.69 38.77 9.12
N ILE A 105 -1.83 37.77 8.94
CA ILE A 105 -0.50 37.77 9.62
C ILE A 105 0.67 38.25 8.76
N ALA A 106 0.39 38.96 7.67
CA ALA A 106 1.37 39.79 6.97
C ALA A 106 0.94 41.26 7.11
N GLY A 107 1.03 41.79 8.32
CA GLY A 107 0.65 43.18 8.59
C GLY A 107 0.50 43.51 10.07
N ARG A 108 1.54 43.25 10.89
CA ARG A 108 1.96 44.07 12.04
C ARG A 108 3.23 43.51 12.64
#